data_AF-C5G1D4-F1
#
_entry.id   AF-C5G1D4-F1
#
_cell.length_a   1.000
_cell.length_b   1.000
_cell.length_c   1.000
_cell.angle_alpha   90.00
_cell.angle_beta   90.00
_cell.angle_gamma   90.00
#
_symmetry.space_group_name_H-M   'P 1'
#
loop_
_entity.id
_entity.type
_entity.pdbx_description
1 polymer ?
#
loop_
_entity_poly.entity_id
_entity_poly.type
_entity_poly.pdbx_seq_one_letter_code
_entity_poly.pdbx_strand_id
1 'polypeptide(L)'
;MAQIGPTEKEFASFVSNLSKELRRYHDPQYRPNLLYLKRNTVLLRECPNAADKSSTTRGRKIAAHRNIREMYEKLDIELYILCTSRLPTTTLASLNAIWINKLQQWWSLIPRVTGQRKVALELCKEFGLSGHVQQRNTQADSGFVPDITNPNSRSARTAFETSQISPGNNTAVPPEHIGNFPKYL
;
A
#
# COMPACT_ATOMS: atom_id res chain seq x y z
N MET A 1 28.80 -8.37 -5.98
CA MET A 1 28.41 -7.31 -6.93
C MET A 1 27.42 -6.40 -6.22
N ALA A 2 27.70 -5.11 -6.09
CA ALA A 2 26.76 -4.15 -5.52
C ALA A 2 25.54 -4.03 -6.43
N GLN A 3 24.33 -4.08 -5.87
CA GLN A 3 23.11 -3.81 -6.63
C GLN A 3 23.03 -2.30 -6.87
N ILE A 4 23.19 -1.88 -8.13
CA ILE A 4 23.03 -0.48 -8.50
C ILE A 4 21.53 -0.19 -8.56
N GLY A 5 21.08 0.78 -7.77
CA GLY A 5 19.69 1.26 -7.79
C GLY A 5 19.42 2.16 -9.01
N PRO A 6 18.17 2.58 -9.24
CA PRO A 6 17.88 3.50 -10.32
C PRO A 6 18.47 4.88 -10.08
N THR A 7 18.90 5.50 -11.17
CA THR A 7 19.08 6.94 -11.23
C THR A 7 17.74 7.65 -11.02
N GLU A 8 17.78 8.91 -10.58
CA GLU A 8 16.55 9.68 -10.36
C GLU A 8 15.74 9.84 -11.64
N LYS A 9 16.42 10.03 -12.78
CA LYS A 9 15.78 10.17 -14.09
C LYS A 9 15.04 8.89 -14.51
N GLU A 10 15.66 7.72 -14.31
CA GLU A 10 15.02 6.44 -14.59
C GLU A 10 13.81 6.22 -13.70
N PHE A 11 13.95 6.50 -12.40
CA PHE A 11 12.85 6.37 -11.45
C PHE A 11 11.68 7.32 -11.78
N ALA A 12 11.97 8.59 -12.09
CA ALA A 12 10.96 9.57 -12.46
C ALA A 12 10.22 9.18 -13.75
N SER A 13 10.95 8.68 -14.76
CA SER A 13 10.35 8.17 -16.00
C SER A 13 9.45 6.95 -15.74
N PHE A 14 9.93 6.03 -14.89
CA PHE A 14 9.19 4.84 -14.49
C PHE A 14 7.88 5.20 -13.79
N VAL A 15 7.95 6.05 -12.76
CA VAL A 15 6.81 6.51 -11.98
C VAL A 15 5.83 7.32 -12.84
N SER A 16 6.32 8.15 -13.77
CA SER A 16 5.45 8.90 -14.70
C SER A 16 4.52 7.98 -15.50
N ASN A 17 5.01 6.80 -15.91
CA ASN A 17 4.20 5.82 -16.60
C ASN A 17 3.13 5.21 -15.69
N LEU A 18 3.46 4.94 -14.42
CA LEU A 18 2.49 4.44 -13.44
C LEU A 18 1.44 5.50 -13.10
N SER A 19 1.83 6.76 -12.90
CA SER A 19 0.89 7.86 -12.62
C SER A 19 -0.07 8.12 -13.79
N LYS A 20 0.37 7.93 -15.04
CA LYS A 20 -0.53 8.00 -16.20
C LYS A 20 -1.58 6.90 -16.19
N GLU A 21 -1.19 5.68 -15.83
CA GLU A 21 -2.13 4.56 -15.73
C GLU A 21 -3.06 4.72 -14.54
N LEU A 22 -2.54 5.13 -13.37
CA LEU A 22 -3.31 5.35 -12.15
C LEU A 22 -4.48 6.32 -12.38
N ARG A 23 -4.27 7.39 -13.15
CA ARG A 23 -5.31 8.36 -13.48
C ARG A 23 -6.51 7.76 -14.22
N ARG A 24 -6.34 6.63 -14.90
CA ARG A 24 -7.44 5.96 -15.61
C ARG A 24 -8.42 5.27 -14.67
N TYR A 25 -7.97 4.89 -13.46
CA TYR A 25 -8.83 4.29 -12.44
C TYR A 25 -9.82 5.25 -11.78
N HIS A 26 -9.78 6.54 -12.13
CA HIS A 26 -10.86 7.48 -11.79
C HIS A 26 -12.14 7.21 -12.60
N ASP A 27 -12.03 6.59 -13.77
CA ASP A 27 -13.18 6.13 -14.54
C ASP A 27 -13.67 4.78 -13.96
N PRO A 28 -14.92 4.71 -13.45
CA PRO A 28 -15.48 3.47 -12.89
C PRO A 28 -15.57 2.31 -13.88
N GLN A 29 -15.59 2.59 -15.19
CA GLN A 29 -15.68 1.59 -16.24
C GLN A 29 -14.30 1.13 -16.76
N TYR A 30 -13.23 1.79 -16.31
CA TYR A 30 -11.90 1.47 -16.78
C TYR A 30 -11.46 0.06 -16.39
N ARG A 31 -10.92 -0.67 -17.39
CA ARG A 31 -10.30 -1.97 -17.20
C ARG A 31 -8.86 -1.93 -17.73
N PRO A 32 -7.85 -2.26 -16.91
CA PRO A 32 -6.45 -2.26 -17.35
C PRO A 32 -6.19 -3.39 -18.36
N ASN A 33 -5.17 -3.22 -19.19
CA ASN A 33 -4.75 -4.27 -20.11
C ASN A 33 -4.11 -5.42 -19.32
N LEU A 34 -4.70 -6.60 -19.42
CA LEU A 34 -4.30 -7.76 -18.61
C LEU A 34 -3.21 -8.63 -19.27
N LEU A 35 -2.71 -8.28 -20.46
CA LEU A 35 -1.71 -9.09 -21.17
C LEU A 35 -0.45 -9.28 -20.34
N TYR A 36 0.08 -8.20 -19.76
CA TYR A 36 1.27 -8.28 -18.92
C TYR A 36 0.97 -8.92 -17.56
N LEU A 37 -0.18 -8.61 -16.96
CA LEU A 37 -0.58 -9.23 -15.70
C LEU A 37 -0.65 -10.76 -15.83
N LYS A 38 -1.29 -11.27 -16.88
CA LYS A 38 -1.39 -12.70 -17.15
C LYS A 38 -0.02 -13.35 -17.31
N ARG A 39 0.91 -12.72 -18.03
CA ARG A 39 2.27 -13.23 -18.21
C ARG A 39 3.07 -13.22 -16.91
N ASN A 40 2.96 -12.15 -16.14
CA ASN A 40 3.73 -11.97 -14.90
C ASN A 40 3.22 -12.86 -13.76
N THR A 41 1.92 -13.16 -13.72
CA THR A 41 1.33 -14.06 -12.71
C THR A 41 1.69 -15.52 -12.91
N VAL A 42 1.94 -15.98 -14.14
CA VAL A 42 2.50 -17.32 -14.40
C VAL A 42 3.85 -17.49 -13.70
N LEU A 43 4.68 -16.44 -13.69
CA LEU A 43 5.97 -16.43 -13.01
C LEU A 43 5.87 -16.39 -11.47
N LEU A 44 4.68 -16.29 -10.89
CA LEU A 44 4.54 -16.52 -9.44
C LEU A 44 4.41 -18.01 -9.11
N ARG A 45 3.83 -18.79 -10.03
CA ARG A 45 3.45 -20.19 -9.83
C ARG A 45 4.54 -21.16 -10.27
N GLU A 46 5.17 -20.89 -11.42
CA GLU A 46 6.10 -21.81 -12.04
C GLU A 46 7.54 -21.38 -11.77
N CYS A 47 8.27 -22.13 -10.95
CA CYS A 47 9.72 -21.95 -10.85
C CYS A 47 10.34 -22.39 -12.19
N PRO A 48 11.23 -21.60 -12.82
CA PRO A 48 11.80 -21.95 -14.12
C PRO A 48 12.50 -23.33 -14.07
N ASN A 49 12.00 -24.28 -14.85
CA ASN A 49 12.52 -25.65 -14.88
C ASN A 49 13.96 -25.71 -15.40
N ALA A 50 14.74 -26.68 -14.90
CA ALA A 50 16.12 -26.92 -15.30
C ALA A 50 16.29 -27.28 -16.80
N ALA A 51 15.20 -27.62 -17.50
CA ALA A 51 15.16 -28.04 -18.90
C ALA A 51 15.25 -26.89 -19.94
N ASP A 52 15.39 -25.64 -19.51
CA ASP A 52 15.48 -24.49 -20.43
C ASP A 52 16.77 -24.52 -21.30
N LYS A 53 16.58 -24.25 -22.60
CA LYS A 53 17.57 -24.47 -23.69
C LYS A 53 18.91 -23.73 -23.56
N SER A 54 19.02 -22.66 -22.77
CA SER A 54 20.29 -21.95 -22.56
C SER A 54 20.43 -21.34 -21.17
N SER A 55 21.67 -21.35 -20.64
CA SER A 55 22.02 -20.85 -19.31
C SER A 55 21.61 -19.39 -19.10
N THR A 56 21.81 -18.54 -20.12
CA THR A 56 21.48 -17.10 -20.06
C THR A 56 19.96 -16.86 -19.99
N THR A 57 19.17 -17.60 -20.77
CA THR A 57 17.70 -17.48 -20.73
C THR A 57 17.15 -17.95 -19.40
N ARG A 58 17.68 -19.07 -18.87
CA ARG A 58 17.34 -19.59 -17.55
C ARG A 58 17.66 -18.57 -16.44
N GLY A 59 18.84 -17.97 -16.46
CA GLY A 59 19.25 -16.96 -15.48
C GLY A 59 18.32 -15.75 -15.46
N ARG A 60 17.89 -15.25 -16.64
CA ARG A 60 16.93 -14.14 -16.73
C ARG A 60 15.55 -14.51 -16.18
N LYS A 61 15.05 -15.73 -16.48
CA LYS A 61 13.77 -16.20 -15.94
C LYS A 61 13.82 -16.37 -14.42
N ILE A 62 14.91 -16.89 -13.86
CA ILE A 62 15.09 -17.02 -12.41
C ILE A 62 15.11 -15.63 -11.74
N ALA A 63 15.83 -14.67 -12.34
CA ALA A 63 15.84 -13.29 -11.84
C ALA A 63 14.44 -12.65 -11.91
N ALA A 64 13.73 -12.82 -13.02
CA ALA A 64 12.36 -12.35 -13.19
C ALA A 64 11.41 -12.95 -12.14
N HIS A 65 11.46 -14.27 -11.96
CA HIS A 65 10.69 -15.01 -10.97
C HIS A 65 10.93 -14.47 -9.57
N ARG A 66 12.19 -14.36 -9.16
CA ARG A 66 12.58 -13.85 -7.84
C ARG A 66 12.07 -12.43 -7.63
N ASN A 67 12.32 -11.54 -8.58
CA ASN A 67 12.00 -10.12 -8.42
C ASN A 67 10.48 -9.89 -8.46
N ILE A 68 9.72 -10.59 -9.31
CA ILE A 68 8.26 -10.52 -9.33
C ILE A 68 7.66 -11.10 -8.04
N ARG A 69 8.24 -12.17 -7.49
CA ARG A 69 7.82 -12.71 -6.19
C ARG A 69 8.11 -11.73 -5.06
N GLU A 70 9.29 -11.13 -5.03
CA GLU A 70 9.64 -10.12 -4.02
C GLU A 70 8.73 -8.88 -4.11
N MET A 71 8.42 -8.42 -5.33
CA MET A 71 7.44 -7.36 -5.55
C MET A 71 6.06 -7.76 -5.04
N TYR A 72 5.62 -8.98 -5.33
CA TYR A 72 4.35 -9.50 -4.85
C TYR A 72 4.34 -9.44 -3.33
N GLU A 73 5.31 -10.03 -2.64
CA GLU A 73 5.39 -10.07 -1.18
C GLU A 73 5.46 -8.67 -0.53
N LYS A 74 6.26 -7.75 -1.07
CA LYS A 74 6.56 -6.47 -0.41
C LYS A 74 5.63 -5.31 -0.79
N LEU A 75 5.07 -5.28 -1.99
CA LEU A 75 4.26 -4.14 -2.44
C LEU A 75 2.80 -4.24 -1.97
N ASP A 76 2.13 -3.08 -1.87
CA ASP A 76 0.67 -3.05 -1.79
C ASP A 76 0.06 -3.75 -3.00
N ILE A 77 -1.06 -4.44 -2.80
CA ILE A 77 -1.69 -5.18 -3.89
C ILE A 77 -2.09 -4.27 -5.05
N GLU A 78 -2.53 -3.05 -4.75
CA GLU A 78 -2.86 -2.03 -5.74
C GLU A 78 -1.63 -1.62 -6.56
N LEU A 79 -0.49 -1.42 -5.89
CA LEU A 79 0.77 -1.06 -6.53
C LEU A 79 1.36 -2.23 -7.31
N TYR A 80 1.25 -3.46 -6.80
CA TYR A 80 1.65 -4.66 -7.49
C TYR A 80 0.86 -4.84 -8.78
N ILE A 81 -0.47 -4.73 -8.73
CA ILE A 81 -1.34 -4.81 -9.90
C ILE A 81 -1.04 -3.68 -10.88
N LEU A 82 -0.82 -2.45 -10.40
CA LEU A 82 -0.46 -1.31 -11.25
C LEU A 82 0.86 -1.57 -12.00
N CYS A 83 1.89 -2.06 -11.30
CA CYS A 83 3.17 -2.40 -11.93
C CYS A 83 3.02 -3.54 -12.95
N THR A 84 2.36 -4.63 -12.56
CA THR A 84 2.32 -5.87 -13.35
C THR A 84 1.35 -5.84 -14.51
N SER A 85 0.33 -4.98 -14.48
CA SER A 85 -0.56 -4.72 -15.62
C SER A 85 0.09 -3.81 -16.66
N ARG A 86 0.94 -2.86 -16.24
CA ARG A 86 1.49 -1.86 -17.16
C ARG A 86 2.82 -2.24 -17.78
N LEU A 87 3.66 -2.99 -17.05
CA LEU A 87 5.07 -3.17 -17.38
C LEU A 87 5.37 -4.57 -17.92
N PRO A 88 6.24 -4.68 -18.95
CA PRO A 88 6.68 -5.96 -19.44
C PRO A 88 7.56 -6.67 -18.41
N THR A 89 7.56 -8.00 -18.48
CA THR A 89 8.35 -8.88 -17.61
C THR A 89 9.83 -8.51 -17.56
N THR A 90 10.41 -8.09 -18.68
CA THR A 90 11.83 -7.69 -18.77
C THR A 90 12.14 -6.49 -17.88
N THR A 91 11.23 -5.51 -17.82
CA THR A 91 11.38 -4.35 -16.93
C THR A 91 11.25 -4.78 -15.48
N LEU A 92 10.23 -5.58 -15.14
CA LEU A 92 10.03 -6.07 -13.78
C LEU A 92 11.19 -6.95 -13.29
N ALA A 93 11.77 -7.75 -14.18
CA ALA A 93 12.94 -8.57 -13.90
C ALA A 93 14.21 -7.75 -13.59
N SER A 94 14.25 -6.48 -13.94
CA SER A 94 15.35 -5.58 -13.58
C SER A 94 15.14 -4.87 -12.23
N LEU A 95 13.92 -4.90 -11.68
CA LEU A 95 13.63 -4.27 -10.40
C LEU A 95 14.27 -5.08 -9.28
N ASN A 96 15.06 -4.41 -8.45
CA ASN A 96 15.71 -4.98 -7.28
C ASN A 96 15.12 -4.39 -5.99
N ALA A 97 15.64 -4.78 -4.83
CA ALA A 97 15.15 -4.31 -3.55
C ALA A 97 15.16 -2.77 -3.40
N ILE A 98 16.14 -2.09 -4.01
CA ILE A 98 16.24 -0.62 -3.98
C ILE A 98 15.07 0.01 -4.73
N TRP A 99 14.71 -0.53 -5.90
CA TRP A 99 13.53 -0.11 -6.65
C TRP A 99 12.24 -0.31 -5.85
N ILE A 100 12.08 -1.48 -5.24
CA ILE A 100 10.89 -1.82 -4.45
C ILE A 100 10.71 -0.83 -3.30
N ASN A 101 11.77 -0.53 -2.55
CA ASN A 101 11.72 0.42 -1.44
C ASN A 101 11.35 1.84 -1.93
N LYS A 102 11.97 2.32 -3.02
CA LYS A 102 11.61 3.62 -3.61
C LYS A 102 10.17 3.67 -4.08
N LEU A 103 9.64 2.58 -4.65
CA LEU A 103 8.25 2.49 -5.08
C LEU A 103 7.28 2.53 -3.90
N GLN A 104 7.59 1.85 -2.80
CA GLN A 104 6.77 1.94 -1.57
C GLN A 104 6.74 3.35 -1.01
N GLN A 105 7.89 4.03 -0.96
CA GLN A 105 7.97 5.42 -0.50
C GLN A 105 7.12 6.34 -1.37
N TRP A 106 7.32 6.28 -2.70
CA TRP A 106 6.50 7.03 -3.65
C TRP A 106 5.00 6.73 -3.49
N TRP A 107 4.63 5.46 -3.35
CA TRP A 107 3.24 5.05 -3.22
C TRP A 107 2.57 5.58 -1.95
N SER A 108 3.31 5.66 -0.85
CA SER A 108 2.80 6.19 0.42
C SER A 108 2.43 7.68 0.36
N LEU A 109 2.99 8.42 -0.59
CA LEU A 109 2.73 9.84 -0.81
C LEU A 109 1.53 10.10 -1.73
N ILE A 110 1.00 9.06 -2.38
CA ILE A 110 -0.09 9.21 -3.35
C ILE A 110 -1.45 8.95 -2.68
N PRO A 111 -2.44 9.84 -2.88
CA PRO A 111 -3.82 9.59 -2.47
C PRO A 111 -4.37 8.32 -3.13
N ARG A 112 -4.93 7.40 -2.33
CA ARG A 112 -5.50 6.16 -2.87
C ARG A 112 -6.76 6.45 -3.69
N VAL A 113 -6.86 5.84 -4.87
CA VAL A 113 -8.02 5.97 -5.76
C VAL A 113 -9.01 4.87 -5.44
N THR A 114 -10.22 5.20 -4.98
CA THR A 114 -11.23 4.24 -4.49
C THR A 114 -11.53 3.11 -5.49
N GLY A 115 -11.58 3.43 -6.80
CA GLY A 115 -11.83 2.44 -7.85
C GLY A 115 -10.68 1.44 -8.03
N GLN A 116 -9.43 1.84 -7.76
CA GLN A 116 -8.26 1.00 -7.98
C GLN A 116 -8.24 -0.20 -7.02
N ARG A 117 -8.54 0.00 -5.73
CA ARG A 117 -8.55 -1.11 -4.76
C ARG A 117 -9.51 -2.21 -5.17
N LYS A 118 -10.72 -1.82 -5.57
CA LYS A 118 -11.75 -2.74 -6.02
C LYS A 118 -11.28 -3.54 -7.23
N VAL A 119 -10.76 -2.87 -8.26
CA VAL A 119 -10.24 -3.53 -9.46
C VAL A 119 -9.05 -4.44 -9.12
N ALA A 120 -8.14 -4.01 -8.26
CA ALA A 120 -7.00 -4.82 -7.84
C ALA A 120 -7.45 -6.11 -7.13
N LEU A 121 -8.43 -6.02 -6.22
CA LEU A 121 -8.99 -7.19 -5.53
C LEU A 121 -9.74 -8.13 -6.48
N GLU A 122 -10.51 -7.61 -7.43
CA GLU A 122 -11.17 -8.41 -8.47
C GLU A 122 -10.13 -9.19 -9.29
N LEU A 123 -9.08 -8.51 -9.76
CA LEU A 123 -8.00 -9.13 -10.53
C LEU A 123 -7.24 -10.15 -9.68
N CYS A 124 -7.03 -9.91 -8.39
CA CYS A 124 -6.40 -10.90 -7.53
C CYS A 124 -7.22 -12.17 -7.41
N LYS A 125 -8.55 -12.07 -7.33
CA LYS A 125 -9.43 -13.25 -7.32
C LYS A 125 -9.37 -13.98 -8.66
N GLU A 126 -9.48 -13.24 -9.78
CA GLU A 126 -9.44 -13.79 -11.14
C GLU A 126 -8.14 -14.57 -11.42
N PHE A 127 -7.00 -14.01 -10.99
CA PHE A 127 -5.68 -14.61 -11.20
C PHE A 127 -5.21 -15.50 -10.03
N GLY A 128 -6.07 -15.81 -9.07
CA GLY A 128 -5.74 -16.70 -7.94
C GLY A 128 -4.59 -16.20 -7.05
N LEU A 129 -4.49 -14.89 -6.84
CA LEU A 129 -3.51 -14.20 -5.99
C LEU A 129 -3.99 -14.03 -4.54
N SER A 130 -4.88 -14.90 -4.08
CA SER A 130 -5.63 -14.77 -2.83
C SER A 130 -4.75 -14.76 -1.56
N GLY A 131 -3.56 -15.37 -1.64
CA GLY A 131 -2.64 -15.48 -0.48
C GLY A 131 -2.11 -14.15 0.03
N HIS A 132 -2.06 -13.10 -0.81
CA HIS A 132 -1.58 -11.77 -0.41
C HIS A 132 -2.67 -10.91 0.22
N VAL A 133 -3.91 -11.06 -0.24
CA VAL A 133 -5.07 -10.30 0.23
C VAL A 133 -5.37 -10.60 1.71
N GLN A 134 -5.06 -11.80 2.19
CA GLN A 134 -5.29 -12.20 3.59
C GLN A 134 -4.29 -11.57 4.58
N GLN A 135 -3.05 -11.26 4.18
CA GLN A 135 -2.04 -10.73 5.11
C GLN A 135 -2.17 -9.23 5.40
N ARG A 136 -2.79 -8.44 4.51
CA ARG A 136 -2.92 -6.97 4.69
C ARG A 136 -4.30 -6.48 5.11
N ASN A 137 -5.37 -7.26 4.92
CA ASN A 137 -6.68 -6.86 5.40
C ASN A 137 -6.73 -6.74 6.94
N THR A 138 -5.81 -7.40 7.66
CA THR A 138 -5.65 -7.25 9.12
C THR A 138 -5.08 -5.88 9.54
N GLN A 139 -4.49 -5.10 8.62
CA GLN A 139 -3.92 -3.77 8.93
C GLN A 139 -4.76 -2.59 8.41
N ALA A 140 -5.75 -2.84 7.56
CA ALA A 140 -6.54 -1.78 6.93
C ALA A 140 -7.90 -1.52 7.62
N ASP A 141 -8.27 -2.31 8.65
CA ASP A 141 -9.57 -2.22 9.33
C ASP A 141 -9.50 -1.60 10.74
N SER A 142 -8.38 -0.96 11.09
CA SER A 142 -8.30 0.00 12.21
C SER A 142 -8.71 1.41 11.75
N GLY A 143 -9.76 1.47 10.91
CA GLY A 143 -10.51 2.69 10.65
C GLY A 143 -11.27 3.05 11.91
N PHE A 144 -10.76 4.05 12.62
CA PHE A 144 -11.42 4.80 13.69
C PHE A 144 -12.94 4.95 13.45
N VAL A 145 -13.73 4.20 14.22
CA VAL A 145 -15.14 4.52 14.48
C VAL A 145 -15.15 5.17 15.86
N PRO A 146 -15.40 6.50 16.00
CA PRO A 146 -15.84 7.01 17.28
C PRO A 146 -17.27 6.48 17.47
N ASP A 147 -17.41 5.41 18.24
CA ASP A 147 -18.70 4.97 18.71
C ASP A 147 -19.22 6.01 19.71
N ILE A 148 -19.93 7.00 19.17
CA ILE A 148 -20.79 7.89 19.93
C ILE A 148 -22.20 7.62 19.40
N THR A 149 -22.92 6.69 20.03
CA THR A 149 -24.29 6.90 20.53
C THR A 149 -24.86 5.62 21.15
N ASN A 150 -24.96 5.57 22.48
CA ASN A 150 -26.24 5.52 23.21
C ASN A 150 -26.02 5.11 24.70
N PRO A 151 -26.33 5.99 25.68
CA PRO A 151 -26.33 5.66 27.09
C PRO A 151 -27.72 5.17 27.51
N ASN A 152 -27.95 3.87 27.50
CA ASN A 152 -28.93 3.24 28.40
C ASN A 152 -28.87 1.72 28.31
N SER A 153 -28.14 1.08 29.22
CA SER A 153 -28.58 -0.18 29.79
C SER A 153 -28.00 -0.34 31.19
N ARG A 154 -28.95 -0.43 32.10
CA ARG A 154 -28.91 -0.39 33.55
C ARG A 154 -28.65 -1.80 34.08
N SER A 155 -27.56 -2.00 34.84
CA SER A 155 -27.52 -2.78 36.09
C SER A 155 -26.09 -3.22 36.43
N ALA A 156 -25.55 -2.65 37.51
CA ALA A 156 -24.96 -3.43 38.58
C ALA A 156 -24.76 -2.51 39.79
N ARG A 157 -25.66 -2.66 40.77
CA ARG A 157 -25.48 -2.19 42.14
C ARG A 157 -24.31 -2.95 42.76
N THR A 158 -23.39 -2.23 43.39
CA THR A 158 -22.85 -2.61 44.71
C THR A 158 -22.29 -1.37 45.38
N ALA A 159 -22.83 -1.07 46.54
CA ALA A 159 -22.47 0.03 47.43
C ALA A 159 -21.27 -0.35 48.29
N PHE A 160 -20.44 0.64 48.67
CA PHE A 160 -19.70 0.79 49.94
C PHE A 160 -19.11 2.22 49.88
N GLU A 161 -19.72 3.19 50.56
CA GLU A 161 -19.50 3.60 51.96
C GLU A 161 -18.57 4.83 52.05
N THR A 162 -19.22 5.96 52.31
CA THR A 162 -18.86 7.07 53.21
C THR A 162 -17.38 7.38 53.48
N SER A 163 -16.95 8.60 53.13
CA SER A 163 -16.54 9.62 54.12
C SER A 163 -16.30 11.00 53.51
N GLN A 164 -16.59 11.99 54.35
CA GLN A 164 -16.56 13.44 54.14
C GLN A 164 -15.16 13.99 53.81
N ILE A 165 -15.08 15.20 53.22
CA ILE A 165 -14.35 16.39 53.72
C ILE A 165 -14.70 17.62 52.85
N SER A 166 -14.81 18.76 53.55
CA SER A 166 -15.22 20.15 53.25
C SER A 166 -14.95 20.85 51.89
N PRO A 167 -15.68 21.97 51.63
CA PRO A 167 -15.47 22.85 50.48
C PRO A 167 -14.37 23.89 50.73
N GLY A 168 -13.55 24.15 49.71
CA GLY A 168 -12.54 25.21 49.71
C GLY A 168 -12.60 26.01 48.41
N ASN A 169 -12.95 27.30 48.55
CA ASN A 169 -12.96 28.32 47.50
C ASN A 169 -11.62 28.43 46.74
N ASN A 170 -11.66 28.82 45.47
CA ASN A 170 -11.21 30.16 45.04
C ASN A 170 -11.13 30.30 43.50
N THR A 171 -11.85 31.31 43.02
CA THR A 171 -11.36 32.44 42.21
C THR A 171 -10.89 32.20 40.78
N ALA A 172 -11.65 32.84 39.89
CA ALA A 172 -11.40 33.15 38.49
C ALA A 172 -10.07 33.92 38.24
N VAL A 173 -9.55 33.82 37.01
CA VAL A 173 -9.22 34.96 36.11
C VAL A 173 -8.80 34.40 34.71
N PRO A 174 -9.06 35.13 33.61
CA PRO A 174 -9.08 34.65 32.22
C PRO A 174 -7.73 34.75 31.46
N PRO A 175 -7.68 34.33 30.18
CA PRO A 175 -6.46 34.24 29.39
C PRO A 175 -6.14 35.51 28.60
N GLU A 176 -4.90 36.01 28.71
CA GLU A 176 -4.32 36.98 27.78
C GLU A 176 -2.98 36.45 27.26
N HIS A 177 -2.87 36.21 25.95
CA HIS A 177 -2.07 37.02 25.03
C HIS A 177 -1.81 36.28 23.72
N ILE A 178 -2.39 36.83 22.65
CA ILE A 178 -2.10 36.53 21.26
C ILE A 178 -0.75 37.18 20.91
N GLY A 179 0.25 36.34 20.64
CA GLY A 179 1.57 36.75 20.17
C GLY A 179 1.66 36.75 18.64
N ASN A 180 1.92 37.93 18.10
CA ASN A 180 2.23 38.25 16.70
C ASN A 180 3.32 37.36 16.08
N PHE A 181 3.10 36.94 14.83
CA PHE A 181 4.15 36.47 13.92
C PHE A 181 4.61 37.62 13.00
N PRO A 182 5.91 37.90 12.87
CA PRO A 182 6.42 38.74 11.79
C PRO A 182 6.67 37.92 10.50
N LYS A 183 6.32 38.55 9.38
CA LYS A 183 6.60 38.14 8.00
C LYS A 183 8.11 38.18 7.74
N TYR A 184 8.64 37.12 7.12
CA TYR A 184 9.94 37.15 6.48
C TYR A 184 9.78 37.32 4.97
N LEU A 185 10.64 38.20 4.45
CA LEU A 185 10.92 38.53 3.05
C LEU A 185 11.38 37.30 2.24
#